data_AF-A0A6P1ZKI6-F1
#
_entry.id   AF-A0A6P1ZKI6-F1
#
_cell.length_a   1.000
_cell.length_b   1.000
_cell.length_c   1.000
_cell.angle_alpha   90.00
_cell.angle_beta   90.00
_cell.angle_gamma   90.00
#
_symmetry.space_group_name_H-M   'P 1'
#
loop_
_entity.id
_entity.type
_entity.pdbx_description
1 polymer ?
#
loop_
_entity_poly.entity_id
_entity_poly.type
_entity_poly.pdbx_seq_one_letter_code
_entity_poly.pdbx_strand_id
1 'polypeptide(L)'
;MRTLILAALLVMISLSACATAKMTLSDFRFRCRFADSGGGMEDDVSSCNFQTQQHLCNAYANVLNQSYLNRDECIQACGAVQREFTLQTRTTGCQSFALRSKTICQQYCRQHFD
;
A
#
# COMPACT_ATOMS: atom_id res chain seq x y z
N MET A 1 20.09 45.95 5.09
CA MET A 1 19.77 45.33 3.78
C MET A 1 20.17 43.86 3.68
N ARG A 2 21.32 43.43 4.23
CA ARG A 2 21.75 42.01 4.24
C ARG A 2 20.79 41.04 4.94
N THR A 3 20.08 41.48 5.98
CA THR A 3 19.17 40.65 6.78
C THR A 3 17.85 40.33 6.09
N LEU A 4 17.38 41.16 5.14
CA LEU A 4 16.13 40.95 4.41
C LEU A 4 16.25 39.88 3.32
N ILE A 5 17.45 39.68 2.76
CA ILE A 5 17.71 38.70 1.70
C ILE A 5 17.73 37.27 2.26
N LEU A 6 18.24 37.08 3.48
CA LEU A 6 18.27 35.79 4.16
C LEU A 6 16.87 35.28 4.52
N ALA A 7 15.95 36.16 4.93
CA ALA A 7 14.58 35.79 5.26
C ALA A 7 13.79 35.32 4.01
N ALA A 8 14.03 35.93 2.85
CA ALA A 8 13.36 35.55 1.60
C ALA A 8 13.81 34.18 1.06
N LEU A 9 15.07 33.79 1.30
CA LEU A 9 15.60 32.48 0.91
C LEU A 9 15.06 31.33 1.77
N LEU A 10 14.79 31.57 3.06
CA LEU A 10 14.22 30.56 3.96
C LEU A 10 12.75 30.23 3.67
N VAL A 11 11.97 31.19 3.16
CA VAL A 11 10.55 30.99 2.79
C VAL A 11 10.40 30.21 1.49
N MET A 12 11.37 30.24 0.57
CA MET A 12 11.28 29.47 -0.68
C MET A 12 11.60 27.98 -0.52
N ILE A 13 12.29 27.58 0.55
CA ILE A 13 12.63 26.16 0.79
C ILE A 13 11.43 25.38 1.36
N SER A 14 10.51 26.06 2.05
CA SER A 14 9.35 25.43 2.70
C SER A 14 8.19 25.08 1.76
N LEU A 15 8.16 25.57 0.51
CA LEU A 15 7.11 25.20 -0.45
C LEU A 15 7.38 23.91 -1.24
N SER A 16 8.61 23.40 -1.22
CA SER A 16 9.01 22.20 -1.98
C SER A 16 8.77 20.87 -1.24
N ALA A 17 8.33 20.89 0.02
CA ALA A 17 8.27 19.70 0.87
C ALA A 17 6.93 18.93 0.82
N CYS A 18 5.95 19.35 0.00
CA CYS A 18 4.61 18.74 -0.02
C CYS A 18 4.37 17.81 -1.21
N ALA A 19 5.41 17.14 -1.71
CA ALA A 19 5.26 16.07 -2.69
C ALA A 19 5.43 14.71 -1.97
N THR A 20 4.32 14.10 -1.57
CA THR A 20 4.33 12.70 -1.10
C THR A 20 4.84 11.82 -2.24
N ALA A 21 5.98 11.17 -2.03
CA ALA A 21 6.53 10.25 -3.02
C ALA A 21 5.49 9.17 -3.38
N LYS A 22 5.25 8.98 -4.68
CA LYS A 22 4.36 7.92 -5.16
C LYS A 22 4.96 6.56 -4.82
N MET A 23 4.15 5.66 -4.29
CA MET A 23 4.54 4.29 -3.97
C MET A 23 4.95 3.57 -5.25
N THR A 24 6.15 3.02 -5.28
CA THR A 24 6.58 2.12 -6.36
C THR A 24 6.04 0.71 -6.15
N LEU A 25 6.13 -0.16 -7.17
CA LEU A 25 5.79 -1.57 -7.01
C LEU A 25 6.68 -2.28 -5.97
N SER A 26 7.94 -1.84 -5.82
CA SER A 26 8.84 -2.34 -4.79
C SER A 26 8.36 -1.95 -3.39
N ASP A 27 7.92 -0.69 -3.22
CA ASP A 27 7.34 -0.21 -1.96
C ASP A 27 6.07 -0.97 -1.61
N PHE A 28 5.22 -1.23 -2.60
CA PHE A 28 4.05 -2.08 -2.42
C PHE A 28 4.45 -3.47 -1.90
N ARG A 29 5.39 -4.15 -2.57
CA ARG A 29 5.85 -5.50 -2.18
C ARG A 29 6.41 -5.53 -0.76
N PHE A 30 7.22 -4.53 -0.42
CA PHE A 30 7.76 -4.37 0.93
C PHE A 30 6.63 -4.20 1.96
N ARG A 31 5.72 -3.23 1.75
CA ARG A 31 4.61 -2.97 2.67
C ARG A 31 3.65 -4.14 2.78
N CYS A 32 3.42 -4.89 1.71
CA CYS A 32 2.58 -6.08 1.71
C CYS A 32 3.19 -7.19 2.58
N ARG A 33 4.50 -7.43 2.47
CA ARG A 33 5.21 -8.42 3.31
C ARG A 33 5.10 -8.12 4.81
N PHE A 34 4.95 -6.85 5.18
CA PHE A 34 4.86 -6.36 6.54
C PHE A 34 3.45 -5.87 6.91
N ALA A 35 2.42 -6.38 6.22
CA ALA A 35 1.05 -5.94 6.44
C ALA A 35 0.53 -6.27 7.85
N ASP A 36 1.01 -7.34 8.48
CA ASP A 36 0.61 -7.73 9.85
C ASP A 36 1.46 -7.10 10.97
N SER A 37 2.62 -6.52 10.68
CA SER A 37 3.60 -6.12 11.71
C SER A 37 3.35 -4.74 12.34
N GLY A 38 2.11 -4.24 12.33
CA GLY A 38 1.78 -2.85 12.67
C GLY A 38 0.68 -2.63 13.72
N GLY A 39 0.16 -3.68 14.36
CA GLY A 39 -0.84 -3.60 15.44
C GLY A 39 -0.23 -3.99 16.78
N GLY A 40 -0.40 -3.16 17.81
CA GLY A 40 0.25 -3.35 19.11
C GLY A 40 -0.27 -4.54 19.92
N MET A 41 0.60 -5.03 20.81
CA MET A 41 0.33 -5.63 22.13
C MET A 41 -0.80 -6.66 22.29
N GLU A 42 -1.13 -7.41 21.26
CA GLU A 42 -1.73 -8.74 21.40
C GLU A 42 -0.93 -9.70 20.53
N ASP A 43 0.00 -10.41 21.18
CA ASP A 43 0.75 -11.55 20.65
C ASP A 43 -0.20 -12.71 20.29
N ASP A 44 -1.07 -12.52 19.31
CA ASP A 44 -1.55 -13.64 18.53
C ASP A 44 -0.56 -13.81 17.39
N VAL A 45 0.42 -14.67 17.65
CA VAL A 45 1.29 -15.33 16.66
C VAL A 45 0.52 -15.46 15.36
N SER A 46 0.86 -14.61 14.39
CA SER A 46 0.14 -14.43 13.13
C SER A 46 -0.05 -15.80 12.46
N SER A 47 -1.25 -16.36 12.61
CA SER A 47 -1.71 -17.65 12.10
C SER A 47 -1.66 -17.74 10.56
N CYS A 48 -1.47 -16.60 9.90
CA CYS A 48 -1.38 -16.52 8.46
C CYS A 48 -0.10 -17.17 7.94
N ASN A 49 -0.22 -18.32 7.28
CA ASN A 49 0.97 -19.01 6.75
C ASN A 49 1.69 -18.16 5.70
N PHE A 50 3.03 -18.25 5.70
CA PHE A 50 3.88 -17.44 4.81
C PHE A 50 3.57 -17.64 3.33
N GLN A 51 3.19 -18.86 2.93
CA GLN A 51 2.85 -19.17 1.55
C GLN A 51 1.61 -18.40 1.08
N THR A 52 0.58 -18.27 1.91
CA THR A 52 -0.66 -17.53 1.63
C THR A 52 -0.38 -16.03 1.59
N GLN A 53 0.44 -15.52 2.51
CA GLN A 53 0.91 -14.13 2.46
C GLN A 53 1.60 -13.82 1.14
N GLN A 54 2.55 -14.68 0.73
CA GLN A 54 3.29 -14.52 -0.51
C GLN A 54 2.37 -14.61 -1.73
N HIS A 55 1.44 -15.57 -1.75
CA HIS A 55 0.44 -15.70 -2.82
C HIS A 55 -0.41 -14.43 -2.97
N LEU A 56 -0.94 -13.90 -1.86
CA LEU A 56 -1.71 -12.66 -1.85
C LEU A 56 -0.90 -11.47 -2.37
N CYS A 57 0.31 -11.28 -1.85
CA CYS A 57 1.16 -10.17 -2.28
C CYS A 57 1.52 -10.26 -3.76
N ASN A 58 1.75 -11.47 -4.29
CA ASN A 58 2.00 -11.68 -5.71
C ASN A 58 0.75 -11.39 -6.56
N ALA A 59 -0.43 -11.84 -6.12
CA ALA A 59 -1.69 -11.57 -6.82
C ALA A 59 -1.97 -10.06 -6.91
N TYR A 60 -1.80 -9.33 -5.80
CA TYR A 60 -1.90 -7.87 -5.82
C TYR A 60 -0.82 -7.21 -6.65
N ALA A 61 0.44 -7.66 -6.59
CA ALA A 61 1.50 -7.11 -7.42
C ALA A 61 1.21 -7.32 -8.92
N ASN A 62 0.60 -8.44 -9.31
CA ASN A 62 0.19 -8.70 -10.69
C ASN A 62 -0.89 -7.73 -11.15
N VAL A 63 -1.87 -7.40 -10.28
CA VAL A 63 -2.85 -6.33 -10.53
C VAL A 63 -2.14 -5.00 -10.74
N LEU A 64 -1.25 -4.60 -9.83
CA LEU A 64 -0.55 -3.31 -9.90
C LEU A 64 0.45 -3.20 -11.06
N ASN A 65 0.83 -4.31 -11.66
CA ASN A 65 1.69 -4.35 -12.85
C ASN A 65 0.91 -4.13 -14.15
N GLN A 66 -0.42 -4.07 -14.10
CA GLN A 66 -1.28 -3.75 -15.24
C GLN A 66 -1.55 -2.24 -15.31
N SER A 67 -1.90 -1.77 -16.51
CA SER A 67 -2.41 -0.41 -16.70
C SER A 67 -3.92 -0.42 -16.64
N TYR A 68 -4.50 0.56 -15.93
CA TYR A 68 -5.95 0.77 -15.81
C TYR A 68 -6.33 2.11 -16.44
N LEU A 69 -7.59 2.24 -16.87
CA LEU A 69 -8.10 3.47 -17.47
C LEU A 69 -8.30 4.57 -16.41
N ASN A 70 -8.71 4.17 -15.21
CA ASN A 70 -9.00 5.07 -14.11
C ASN A 70 -8.78 4.40 -12.75
N ARG A 71 -8.84 5.22 -11.71
CA ARG A 71 -8.68 4.80 -10.31
C ARG A 71 -9.65 3.72 -9.88
N ASP A 72 -10.91 3.83 -10.25
CA ASP A 72 -11.96 2.92 -9.80
C ASP A 72 -11.75 1.52 -10.35
N GLU A 73 -11.34 1.41 -11.61
CA GLU A 73 -10.99 0.14 -12.24
C GLU A 73 -9.84 -0.57 -11.50
N CYS A 74 -8.76 0.16 -11.18
CA CYS A 74 -7.65 -0.37 -10.39
C CYS A 74 -8.10 -0.83 -8.99
N ILE A 75 -8.92 -0.03 -8.32
CA ILE A 75 -9.46 -0.36 -6.98
C ILE A 75 -10.37 -1.60 -7.05
N GLN A 76 -11.16 -1.74 -8.11
CA GLN A 76 -12.01 -2.91 -8.34
C GLN A 76 -11.18 -4.16 -8.58
N ALA A 77 -10.06 -4.07 -9.31
CA ALA A 77 -9.11 -5.17 -9.50
C ALA A 77 -8.45 -5.61 -8.18
N CYS A 78 -8.02 -4.68 -7.32
CA CYS A 78 -7.61 -5.01 -5.95
C CYS A 78 -8.76 -5.71 -5.17
N GLY A 79 -9.99 -5.26 -5.36
CA GLY A 79 -11.18 -5.88 -4.77
C GLY A 79 -11.43 -7.31 -5.26
N ALA A 80 -11.14 -7.60 -6.53
CA ALA A 80 -11.30 -8.93 -7.13
C ALA A 80 -10.36 -9.96 -6.50
N VAL A 81 -9.08 -9.60 -6.30
CA VAL A 81 -8.11 -10.45 -5.58
C VAL A 81 -8.62 -10.77 -4.18
N GLN A 82 -9.13 -9.78 -3.43
CA GLN A 82 -9.67 -10.06 -2.10
C GLN A 82 -10.82 -11.08 -2.15
N ARG A 83 -11.74 -10.94 -3.11
CA ARG A 83 -12.90 -11.85 -3.26
C ARG A 83 -12.44 -13.27 -3.59
N GLU A 84 -11.51 -13.41 -4.53
CA GLU A 84 -10.93 -14.70 -4.92
C GLU A 84 -10.30 -15.42 -3.72
N PHE A 85 -9.56 -14.69 -2.89
CA PHE A 85 -8.85 -15.26 -1.74
C PHE A 85 -9.66 -15.23 -0.43
N THR A 86 -10.93 -14.83 -0.44
CA THR A 86 -11.74 -14.65 0.80
C THR A 86 -11.89 -15.95 1.60
N LEU A 87 -12.18 -17.07 0.92
CA LEU A 87 -12.33 -18.36 1.61
C LEU A 87 -11.00 -18.83 2.19
N GLN A 88 -9.93 -18.81 1.38
CA GLN A 88 -8.58 -19.19 1.83
C GLN A 88 -8.14 -18.34 3.02
N THR A 89 -8.28 -17.01 2.93
CA THR A 89 -7.80 -16.11 3.98
C THR A 89 -8.58 -16.25 5.28
N ARG A 90 -9.87 -16.60 5.22
CA ARG A 90 -10.68 -16.90 6.40
C ARG A 90 -10.28 -18.22 7.05
N THR A 91 -10.01 -19.26 6.27
CA THR A 91 -9.65 -20.59 6.83
C THR A 91 -8.22 -20.65 7.34
N THR A 92 -7.30 -19.82 6.82
CA THR A 92 -5.90 -19.77 7.24
C THR A 92 -5.58 -18.65 8.23
N GLY A 93 -6.58 -17.98 8.82
CA GLY A 93 -6.35 -16.87 9.76
C GLY A 93 -5.67 -15.64 9.13
N CYS A 94 -5.64 -15.53 7.81
CA CYS A 94 -4.99 -14.45 7.05
C CYS A 94 -5.91 -13.26 6.77
N GLN A 95 -7.09 -13.17 7.40
CA GLN A 95 -8.09 -12.18 7.05
C GLN A 95 -7.57 -10.74 7.27
N SER A 96 -6.90 -10.48 8.40
CA SER A 96 -6.31 -9.17 8.71
C SER A 96 -5.22 -8.79 7.71
N PHE A 97 -4.29 -9.70 7.44
CA PHE A 97 -3.26 -9.56 6.42
C PHE A 97 -3.84 -9.21 5.05
N ALA A 98 -4.88 -9.94 4.62
CA ALA A 98 -5.53 -9.73 3.32
C ALA A 98 -6.20 -8.35 3.22
N LEU A 99 -6.96 -7.96 4.26
CA LEU A 99 -7.58 -6.64 4.33
C LEU A 99 -6.55 -5.51 4.27
N ARG A 100 -5.44 -5.65 5.02
CA ARG A 100 -4.37 -4.66 5.01
C ARG A 100 -3.66 -4.58 3.66
N SER A 101 -3.35 -5.73 3.05
CA SER A 101 -2.76 -5.82 1.72
C SER A 101 -3.65 -5.17 0.65
N LYS A 102 -4.96 -5.41 0.71
CA LYS A 102 -5.95 -4.72 -0.13
C LYS A 102 -5.89 -3.21 0.05
N THR A 103 -5.84 -2.71 1.28
CA THR A 103 -5.74 -1.27 1.55
C THR A 103 -4.47 -0.67 0.93
N ILE A 104 -3.33 -1.36 1.02
CA ILE A 104 -2.07 -0.90 0.43
C ILE A 104 -2.18 -0.89 -1.11
N CYS A 105 -2.79 -1.91 -1.72
CA CYS A 105 -3.08 -1.95 -3.16
C CYS A 105 -3.94 -0.75 -3.60
N GLN A 106 -5.02 -0.46 -2.86
CA GLN A 106 -5.88 0.69 -3.16
C GLN A 106 -5.18 2.03 -2.97
N GLN A 107 -4.25 2.15 -2.00
CA GLN A 107 -3.41 3.34 -1.85
C GLN A 107 -2.52 3.56 -3.07
N TYR A 108 -1.92 2.49 -3.62
CA TYR A 108 -1.17 2.58 -4.87
C TYR A 108 -2.07 3.11 -5.99
N CYS A 109 -3.27 2.52 -6.18
CA CYS A 109 -4.20 2.99 -7.23
C CYS A 109 -4.51 4.49 -7.13
N ARG A 110 -4.76 4.99 -5.90
CA ARG A 110 -5.07 6.41 -5.64
C ARG A 110 -3.91 7.37 -5.94
N GLN A 111 -2.66 6.87 -5.97
CA GLN A 111 -1.48 7.67 -6.25
C GLN A 111 -1.10 7.68 -7.73
N HIS A 112 -1.56 6.69 -8.51
CA HIS A 112 -1.15 6.48 -9.89
C HIS A 112 -2.24 6.74 -10.92
N PHE A 113 -3.51 6.62 -10.56
CA PHE A 113 -4.63 6.79 -11.47
C PHE A 113 -5.57 7.88 -10.97
N ASP A 114 -6.11 8.65 -11.91
CA ASP A 114 -7.13 9.65 -11.68
C ASP A 114 -8.53 9.03 -11.64
#